data_AF-A0A821M9C9-F1
#
_entry.id   AF-A0A821M9C9-F1
#
_cell.length_a   1.000
_cell.length_b   1.000
_cell.length_c   1.000
_cell.angle_alpha   90.00
_cell.angle_beta   90.00
_cell.angle_gamma   90.00
#
_symmetry.space_group_name_H-M   'P 1'
#
loop_
_entity.id
_entity.type
_entity.pdbx_description
1 polymer ?
#
loop_
_entity_poly.entity_id
_entity_poly.type
_entity_poly.pdbx_seq_one_letter_code
_entity_poly.pdbx_strand_id
1 'polypeptide(L)'
;MSDGRASVPNSIKTYNTVYELLHDKRNALFTTQYENNTTFVQQAKDSHEATQEFLKRFNTANANYVKKILVKENKGANIASSQSRTICLMDATVSMTYLLHNCKNTVGTVLERTTEILRDNHISEDSFQIQFVAYRNYNSAQDKIFQFFPWETRADNLRAFMNTIN
;
A
#
# COMPACT_ATOMS: atom_id res chain seq x y z
N MET A 1 -37.54 -11.08 10.37
CA MET A 1 -36.07 -11.25 10.44
C MET A 1 -35.77 -12.72 10.18
N SER A 2 -35.44 -13.08 8.94
CA SER A 2 -34.98 -14.43 8.58
C SER A 2 -33.64 -14.29 7.86
N ASP A 3 -32.57 -14.67 8.53
CA ASP A 3 -31.22 -14.72 7.96
C ASP A 3 -31.14 -15.83 6.90
N GLY A 4 -31.09 -15.43 5.63
CA GLY A 4 -30.79 -16.31 4.51
C GLY A 4 -29.28 -16.50 4.37
N ARG A 5 -28.69 -17.40 5.18
CA ARG A 5 -27.33 -17.89 4.93
C ARG A 5 -27.36 -18.80 3.71
N ALA A 6 -26.85 -18.31 2.58
CA ALA A 6 -26.62 -19.11 1.39
C ALA A 6 -25.69 -20.29 1.72
N SER A 7 -26.21 -21.50 1.59
CA SER A 7 -25.45 -22.75 1.67
C SER A 7 -24.52 -22.85 0.47
N VAL A 8 -23.22 -22.70 0.67
CA VAL A 8 -22.20 -23.04 -0.34
C VAL A 8 -22.06 -24.57 -0.33
N PRO A 9 -22.47 -25.30 -1.39
CA PRO A 9 -22.28 -26.74 -1.44
C PRO A 9 -20.80 -27.00 -1.73
N ASN A 10 -20.06 -27.43 -0.70
CA ASN A 10 -18.69 -27.91 -0.83
C ASN A 10 -18.73 -29.34 -1.41
N SER A 11 -19.04 -29.49 -2.70
CA SER A 11 -18.96 -30.78 -3.38
C SER A 11 -17.50 -31.11 -3.67
N ILE A 12 -16.99 -32.14 -3.01
CA ILE A 12 -15.67 -32.70 -3.32
C ILE A 12 -15.78 -33.33 -4.72
N LYS A 13 -15.23 -32.66 -5.74
CA LYS A 13 -15.14 -33.22 -7.09
C LYS A 13 -14.24 -34.46 -7.06
N THR A 14 -14.81 -35.64 -7.30
CA THR A 14 -14.07 -36.88 -7.48
C THR A 14 -13.65 -36.99 -8.95
N TYR A 15 -12.38 -37.26 -9.23
CA TYR A 15 -11.84 -37.38 -10.59
C TYR A 15 -11.52 -38.84 -10.88
N ASN A 16 -11.94 -39.35 -12.04
CA ASN A 16 -11.72 -40.75 -12.41
C ASN A 16 -10.36 -40.95 -13.09
N THR A 17 -9.78 -39.89 -13.67
CA THR A 17 -8.46 -39.93 -14.31
C THR A 17 -7.60 -38.71 -13.96
N VAL A 18 -6.28 -38.88 -14.04
CA VAL A 18 -5.30 -37.77 -13.88
C VAL A 18 -5.56 -36.68 -14.94
N TYR A 19 -6.00 -37.08 -16.14
CA TYR A 19 -6.34 -36.14 -17.20
C TYR A 19 -7.52 -35.23 -16.82
N GLU A 20 -8.59 -35.78 -16.25
CA GLU A 20 -9.75 -34.99 -15.80
C GLU A 20 -9.38 -33.95 -14.75
N LEU A 21 -8.53 -34.33 -13.78
CA LEU A 21 -8.02 -33.41 -12.77
C LEU A 21 -7.23 -32.26 -13.40
N LEU A 22 -6.27 -32.59 -14.29
CA LEU A 22 -5.45 -31.58 -14.98
C LEU A 22 -6.30 -30.70 -15.90
N HIS A 23 -7.31 -31.27 -16.55
CA HIS A 23 -8.23 -30.54 -17.41
C HIS A 23 -9.09 -29.54 -16.61
N ASP A 24 -9.67 -29.95 -15.47
CA ASP A 24 -10.46 -29.05 -14.62
C ASP A 24 -9.60 -27.91 -14.03
N LYS A 25 -8.39 -28.24 -13.54
CA LYS A 25 -7.45 -27.22 -13.02
C LYS A 25 -7.01 -26.23 -14.08
N ARG A 26 -6.73 -26.70 -15.29
CA ARG A 26 -6.34 -25.86 -16.42
C ARG A 26 -7.49 -24.94 -16.85
N ASN A 27 -8.71 -25.47 -16.94
CA ASN A 27 -9.88 -24.65 -17.24
C ASN A 27 -10.12 -23.60 -16.16
N ALA A 28 -10.03 -23.97 -14.87
CA ALA A 28 -10.17 -23.00 -13.78
C ALA A 28 -9.14 -21.87 -13.88
N LEU A 29 -7.85 -22.20 -14.13
CA LEU A 29 -6.80 -21.20 -14.30
C LEU A 29 -7.09 -20.26 -15.48
N PHE A 30 -7.47 -20.81 -16.64
CA PHE A 30 -7.75 -19.99 -17.82
C PHE A 30 -9.03 -19.17 -17.68
N THR A 31 -10.06 -19.67 -16.99
CA THR A 31 -11.27 -18.89 -16.67
C THR A 31 -10.90 -17.71 -15.79
N THR A 32 -10.18 -17.92 -14.69
CA THR A 32 -9.73 -16.84 -13.81
C THR A 32 -8.82 -15.84 -14.54
N GLN A 33 -7.91 -16.34 -15.38
CA GLN A 33 -7.03 -15.46 -16.16
C GLN A 33 -7.82 -14.65 -17.18
N TYR A 34 -8.80 -15.24 -17.85
CA TYR A 34 -9.68 -14.55 -18.78
C TYR A 34 -10.51 -13.48 -18.07
N GLU A 35 -11.15 -13.81 -16.95
CA GLU A 35 -11.91 -12.86 -16.14
C GLU A 35 -11.04 -11.68 -15.70
N ASN A 36 -9.85 -11.95 -15.14
CA ASN A 36 -8.90 -10.91 -14.77
C ASN A 36 -8.48 -10.07 -15.97
N ASN A 37 -8.11 -10.69 -17.10
CA ASN A 37 -7.72 -9.95 -18.30
C ASN A 37 -8.86 -9.09 -18.84
N THR A 38 -10.11 -9.59 -18.83
CA THR A 38 -11.26 -8.80 -19.27
C THR A 38 -11.51 -7.60 -18.38
N THR A 39 -11.35 -7.73 -17.06
CA THR A 39 -11.49 -6.58 -16.15
C THR A 39 -10.38 -5.55 -16.36
N PHE A 40 -9.13 -5.98 -16.56
CA PHE A 40 -8.02 -5.07 -16.88
C PHE A 40 -8.22 -4.37 -18.23
N VAL A 41 -8.66 -5.09 -19.26
CA VAL A 41 -8.96 -4.51 -20.58
C VAL A 41 -10.10 -3.50 -20.48
N GLN A 42 -11.14 -3.80 -19.71
CA GLN A 42 -12.25 -2.87 -19.50
C GLN A 42 -11.79 -1.61 -18.75
N GLN A 43 -11.04 -1.76 -17.66
CA GLN A 43 -10.47 -0.62 -16.93
C GLN A 43 -9.53 0.23 -17.80
N ALA A 44 -8.69 -0.40 -18.61
CA ALA A 44 -7.80 0.29 -19.54
C ALA A 44 -8.58 1.06 -20.61
N LYS A 45 -9.68 0.48 -21.12
CA LYS A 45 -10.59 1.14 -22.06
C LYS A 45 -11.26 2.35 -21.43
N ASP A 46 -11.84 2.20 -20.24
CA ASP A 46 -12.52 3.30 -19.53
C ASP A 46 -11.55 4.45 -19.22
N SER A 47 -10.34 4.12 -18.77
CA SER A 47 -9.26 5.09 -18.53
C SER A 47 -8.81 5.80 -19.82
N HIS A 48 -8.70 5.06 -20.92
CA HIS A 48 -8.36 5.62 -22.22
C HIS A 48 -9.43 6.58 -22.72
N GLU A 49 -10.72 6.20 -22.64
CA GLU A 49 -11.84 7.05 -23.04
C GLU A 49 -11.91 8.34 -22.20
N ALA A 50 -11.73 8.23 -20.88
CA ALA A 50 -11.65 9.39 -19.99
C ALA A 50 -10.48 10.32 -20.35
N THR A 51 -9.31 9.76 -20.68
CA THR A 51 -8.13 10.53 -21.09
C THR A 51 -8.34 11.20 -22.45
N GLN A 52 -8.97 10.53 -23.41
CA GLN A 52 -9.31 11.13 -24.70
C GLN A 52 -10.29 12.30 -24.54
N GLU A 53 -11.30 12.15 -23.68
CA GLU A 53 -12.23 13.24 -23.39
C GLU A 53 -11.52 14.43 -22.73
N PHE A 54 -10.62 14.15 -21.79
CA PHE A 54 -9.76 15.17 -21.18
C PHE A 54 -8.94 15.92 -22.24
N LEU A 55 -8.26 15.22 -23.15
CA LEU A 55 -7.46 15.84 -24.22
C LEU A 55 -8.31 16.70 -25.16
N LYS A 56 -9.49 16.23 -25.55
CA LYS A 56 -10.44 17.00 -26.39
C LYS A 56 -10.84 18.30 -25.69
N ARG A 57 -11.20 18.23 -24.40
CA ARG A 57 -11.64 19.39 -23.62
C ARG A 57 -10.47 20.31 -23.24
N PHE A 58 -9.25 19.78 -23.13
CA PHE A 58 -8.02 20.54 -22.97
C PHE A 58 -7.75 21.42 -24.20
N ASN A 59 -7.83 20.84 -25.39
CA ASN A 59 -7.66 21.56 -26.65
C ASN A 59 -8.75 22.62 -26.91
N THR A 60 -9.93 22.45 -26.30
CA THR A 60 -11.06 23.42 -26.39
C THR A 60 -10.97 24.53 -25.33
N ALA A 61 -9.82 24.68 -24.64
CA ALA A 61 -9.55 25.71 -23.63
C ALA A 61 -10.56 25.78 -22.45
N ASN A 62 -11.22 24.66 -22.11
CA ASN A 62 -12.14 24.62 -20.96
C ASN A 62 -11.37 24.45 -19.64
N ALA A 63 -10.84 25.56 -19.13
CA ALA A 63 -9.99 25.59 -17.95
C ALA A 63 -10.67 25.04 -16.68
N ASN A 64 -11.99 25.21 -16.52
CA ASN A 64 -12.72 24.78 -15.34
C ASN A 64 -12.85 23.25 -15.24
N TYR A 65 -13.10 22.59 -16.38
CA TYR A 65 -13.19 21.13 -16.43
C TYR A 65 -11.82 20.48 -16.22
N VAL A 66 -10.78 21.00 -16.89
CA VAL A 66 -9.40 20.52 -16.77
C VAL A 66 -8.90 20.64 -15.33
N LYS A 67 -9.13 21.78 -14.66
CA LYS A 67 -8.76 21.97 -13.25
C LYS A 67 -9.41 20.95 -12.33
N LYS A 68 -10.70 20.63 -12.52
CA LYS A 68 -11.38 19.62 -11.69
C LYS A 68 -10.79 18.24 -11.84
N ILE A 69 -10.45 17.82 -13.07
CA ILE A 69 -9.80 16.53 -13.30
C ILE A 69 -8.39 16.54 -12.72
N LEU A 70 -7.61 17.60 -12.95
CA LEU A 70 -6.27 17.72 -12.38
C LEU A 70 -6.27 17.68 -10.85
N VAL A 71 -7.27 18.25 -10.18
CA VAL A 71 -7.41 18.15 -8.71
C VAL A 71 -7.78 16.74 -8.27
N LYS A 72 -8.63 16.04 -9.03
CA LYS A 72 -9.00 14.64 -8.73
C LYS A 72 -7.82 13.68 -8.90
N GLU A 73 -7.02 13.87 -9.95
CA GLU A 73 -5.85 13.05 -10.26
C GLU A 73 -4.60 13.48 -9.46
N ASN A 74 -4.48 14.76 -9.09
CA ASN A 74 -3.58 15.20 -8.02
C ASN A 74 -4.17 14.78 -6.67
N LYS A 75 -4.16 13.49 -6.41
CA LYS A 75 -4.16 12.96 -5.05
C LYS A 75 -2.80 13.32 -4.41
N GLY A 76 -2.62 14.59 -4.08
CA GLY A 76 -1.64 14.97 -3.06
C GLY A 76 -2.00 14.29 -1.74
N ALA A 77 -1.05 14.22 -0.81
CA ALA A 77 -1.25 13.61 0.51
C ALA A 77 -2.58 14.06 1.10
N ASN A 78 -3.49 13.12 1.31
CA ASN A 78 -4.84 13.43 1.76
C ASN A 78 -4.69 13.91 3.21
N ILE A 79 -4.81 15.24 3.44
CA ILE A 79 -4.77 15.83 4.79
C ILE A 79 -6.12 15.51 5.46
N ALA A 80 -6.39 14.23 5.69
CA ALA A 80 -7.45 13.81 6.57
C ALA A 80 -7.06 14.26 7.98
N SER A 81 -8.01 14.90 8.67
CA SER A 81 -7.91 15.52 10.00
C SER A 81 -7.59 14.56 11.16
N SER A 82 -7.17 13.33 10.87
CA SER A 82 -6.85 12.29 11.84
C SER A 82 -5.50 11.66 11.51
N GLN A 83 -4.45 12.49 11.40
CA GLN A 83 -3.08 11.99 11.28
C GLN A 83 -2.61 11.47 12.64
N SER A 84 -2.61 10.16 12.83
CA SER A 84 -1.93 9.52 13.95
C SER A 84 -0.42 9.59 13.69
N ARG A 85 0.28 10.41 14.48
CA ARG A 85 1.73 10.58 14.40
C ARG A 85 2.41 9.82 15.51
N THR A 86 3.26 8.86 15.14
CA THR A 86 4.02 8.06 16.08
C THR A 86 5.51 8.38 15.96
N ILE A 87 6.15 8.75 17.07
CA ILE A 87 7.60 8.91 17.14
C ILE A 87 8.18 7.66 17.78
N CYS A 88 9.07 6.98 17.07
CA CYS A 88 9.86 5.87 17.59
C CYS A 88 11.26 6.37 17.93
N LEU A 89 11.49 6.59 19.23
CA LEU A 89 12.80 6.92 19.75
C LEU A 89 13.58 5.61 19.99
N MET A 90 14.75 5.49 19.38
CA MET A 90 15.61 4.31 19.47
C MET A 90 16.97 4.68 20.05
N ASP A 91 17.46 3.86 20.97
CA ASP A 91 18.86 3.84 21.34
C ASP A 91 19.67 3.13 20.23
N ALA A 92 20.59 3.85 19.61
CA ALA A 92 21.44 3.37 18.53
C ALA A 92 22.93 3.38 18.93
N THR A 93 23.22 3.00 20.18
CA THR A 93 24.56 2.69 20.65
C THR A 93 25.08 1.36 20.09
N VAL A 94 26.40 1.14 20.10
CA VAL A 94 27.05 -0.07 19.54
C VAL A 94 26.50 -1.37 20.14
N SER A 95 26.12 -1.36 21.42
CA SER A 95 25.47 -2.50 22.09
C SER A 95 24.10 -2.87 21.53
N MET A 96 23.44 -1.95 20.81
CA MET A 96 22.09 -2.13 20.25
C MET A 96 22.09 -2.61 18.80
N THR A 97 23.26 -2.88 18.21
CA THR A 97 23.41 -3.27 16.79
C THR A 97 22.50 -4.44 16.38
N TYR A 98 22.39 -5.48 17.22
CA TYR A 98 21.54 -6.63 16.95
C TYR A 98 20.04 -6.28 16.95
N LEU A 99 19.62 -5.45 17.91
CA LEU A 99 18.24 -4.97 18.02
C LEU A 99 17.87 -4.04 16.87
N LEU A 100 18.80 -3.17 16.44
CA LEU A 100 18.63 -2.34 15.26
C LEU A 100 18.42 -3.20 14.02
N HIS A 101 19.25 -4.22 13.80
CA HIS A 101 19.11 -5.10 12.64
C HIS A 101 17.75 -5.83 12.60
N ASN A 102 17.28 -6.33 13.75
CA ASN A 102 15.95 -6.93 13.85
C ASN A 102 14.82 -5.90 13.63
N CYS A 103 15.00 -4.67 14.12
CA CYS A 103 14.06 -3.57 13.87
C CYS A 103 13.98 -3.26 12.37
N LYS A 104 15.10 -3.15 11.65
CA LYS A 104 15.13 -2.92 10.19
C LYS A 104 14.32 -3.96 9.43
N ASN A 105 14.45 -5.23 9.80
CA ASN A 105 13.75 -6.33 9.13
C ASN A 105 12.24 -6.34 9.43
N THR A 106 11.84 -5.85 10.61
CA THR A 106 10.46 -5.94 11.08
C THR A 106 9.65 -4.70 10.73
N VAL A 107 10.29 -3.53 10.62
CA VAL A 107 9.60 -2.25 10.46
C VAL A 107 8.81 -2.15 9.16
N GLY A 108 9.33 -2.77 8.09
CA GLY A 108 8.61 -2.88 6.82
C GLY A 108 7.32 -3.67 6.96
N THR A 109 7.40 -4.85 7.58
CA THR A 109 6.24 -5.71 7.84
C THR A 109 5.20 -5.03 8.75
N VAL A 110 5.64 -4.26 9.74
CA VAL A 110 4.72 -3.50 10.61
C VAL A 110 3.97 -2.46 9.81
N LEU A 111 4.66 -1.66 8.98
CA LEU A 111 4.02 -0.65 8.15
C LEU A 111 3.10 -1.26 7.10
N GLU A 112 3.52 -2.31 6.40
CA GLU A 112 2.69 -3.04 5.44
C GLU A 112 1.39 -3.53 6.08
N ARG A 113 1.48 -4.15 7.25
CA ARG A 113 0.31 -4.58 8.03
C ARG A 113 -0.56 -3.40 8.48
N THR A 114 0.04 -2.29 8.90
CA THR A 114 -0.72 -1.09 9.27
C THR A 114 -1.49 -0.54 8.06
N THR A 115 -0.87 -0.48 6.89
CA THR A 115 -1.52 -0.06 5.64
C THR A 115 -2.68 -0.99 5.26
N GLU A 116 -2.49 -2.32 5.37
CA GLU A 116 -3.55 -3.30 5.15
C GLU A 116 -4.74 -3.08 6.09
N ILE A 117 -4.49 -2.94 7.39
CA ILE A 117 -5.54 -2.67 8.39
C ILE A 117 -6.28 -1.37 8.09
N LEU A 118 -5.57 -0.30 7.69
CA LEU A 118 -6.20 0.98 7.34
C LEU A 118 -7.11 0.83 6.11
N ARG A 119 -6.64 0.11 5.09
CA ARG A 119 -7.40 -0.18 3.88
C ARG A 119 -8.66 -0.99 4.17
N ASP A 120 -8.56 -2.01 5.03
CA ASP A 120 -9.68 -2.87 5.43
C ASP A 120 -10.75 -2.09 6.20
N ASN A 121 -10.37 -1.03 6.92
CA ASN A 121 -11.27 -0.15 7.67
C ASN A 121 -11.75 1.06 6.86
N HIS A 122 -11.45 1.13 5.56
CA HIS A 122 -11.75 2.27 4.68
C HIS A 122 -11.15 3.61 5.17
N ILE A 123 -10.02 3.54 5.88
CA ILE A 123 -9.26 4.70 6.34
C ILE A 123 -8.13 4.97 5.32
N SER A 124 -7.83 6.25 5.09
CA SER A 124 -6.74 6.63 4.18
C SER A 124 -5.38 6.12 4.67
N GLU A 125 -4.57 5.56 3.79
CA GLU A 125 -3.21 5.12 4.12
C GLU A 125 -2.35 6.27 4.67
N ASP A 126 -2.61 7.50 4.23
CA ASP A 126 -1.96 8.74 4.68
C ASP A 126 -2.38 9.19 6.10
N SER A 127 -3.30 8.48 6.74
CA SER A 127 -3.74 8.80 8.11
C SER A 127 -2.71 8.43 9.17
N PHE A 128 -1.72 7.62 8.83
CA PHE A 128 -0.67 7.20 9.77
C PHE A 128 0.70 7.66 9.29
N GLN A 129 1.47 8.26 10.21
CA GLN A 129 2.83 8.67 9.96
C GLN A 129 3.72 8.21 11.11
N ILE A 130 4.85 7.60 10.77
CA ILE A 130 5.88 7.22 11.72
C ILE A 130 7.15 8.02 11.46
N GLN A 131 7.80 8.43 12.55
CA GLN A 131 9.13 9.04 12.51
C GLN A 131 10.06 8.21 13.39
N PHE A 132 11.22 7.85 12.86
CA PHE A 132 12.29 7.24 13.65
C PHE A 132 13.28 8.30 14.09
N VAL A 133 13.72 8.20 15.34
CA VAL A 133 14.75 9.07 15.92
C VAL A 133 15.74 8.19 16.63
N ALA A 134 16.98 8.17 16.15
CA ALA A 134 18.07 7.39 16.71
C ALA A 134 18.97 8.27 17.59
N TYR A 135 19.18 7.85 18.84
CA TYR A 135 20.13 8.42 19.78
C TYR A 135 21.48 7.71 19.62
N ARG A 136 22.53 8.40 19.16
CA ARG A 136 23.82 7.74 18.83
C ARG A 136 24.98 8.06 19.77
N ASN A 137 24.97 9.17 20.51
CA ASN A 137 26.14 9.58 21.31
C ASN A 137 25.78 10.48 22.50
N TYR A 138 26.08 10.01 23.71
CA TYR A 138 25.90 10.76 24.97
C TYR A 138 26.81 11.99 25.10
N ASN A 139 27.94 12.02 24.39
CA ASN A 139 28.95 13.09 24.46
C ASN A 139 28.93 14.04 23.25
N SER A 140 27.87 14.05 22.45
CA SER A 140 27.74 14.97 21.31
C SER A 140 27.07 16.28 21.71
N ALA A 141 27.37 17.35 20.98
CA ALA A 141 26.68 18.63 21.13
C ALA A 141 25.17 18.43 20.88
N GLN A 142 24.33 19.20 21.58
CA GLN A 142 22.87 18.99 21.68
C GLN A 142 22.15 18.92 20.32
N ASP A 143 22.73 19.54 19.29
CA ASP A 143 22.31 19.57 17.89
C ASP A 143 22.61 18.28 17.09
N LYS A 144 23.47 17.40 17.60
CA LYS A 144 23.92 16.15 16.92
C LYS A 144 23.62 14.87 17.70
N ILE A 145 22.96 14.99 18.85
CA ILE A 145 22.56 13.85 19.68
C ILE A 145 21.53 12.97 18.96
N PHE A 146 20.59 13.62 18.26
CA PHE A 146 19.50 12.95 17.58
C PHE A 146 19.70 12.91 16.08
N GLN A 147 19.69 11.71 15.53
CA GLN A 147 19.50 11.50 14.11
C GLN A 147 18.01 11.23 13.89
N PHE A 148 17.29 12.19 13.32
CA PHE A 148 15.87 12.07 13.03
C PHE A 148 15.65 12.01 11.53
N PHE A 149 14.53 11.43 11.13
CA PHE A 149 14.16 11.27 9.73
C PHE A 149 12.81 11.94 9.47
N PRO A 150 12.42 12.23 8.23
CA PRO A 150 11.12 12.81 7.94
C PRO A 150 9.97 11.88 8.36
N TRP A 151 8.77 12.45 8.49
CA TRP A 151 7.55 11.67 8.66
C TRP A 151 7.31 10.80 7.44
N GLU A 152 7.17 9.49 7.65
CA GLU A 152 6.94 8.54 6.57
C GLU A 152 5.69 7.71 6.81
N THR A 153 5.02 7.40 5.70
CA THR A 153 3.83 6.56 5.65
C THR A 153 4.11 5.27 4.88
N ARG A 154 5.10 5.27 3.98
CA ARG A 154 5.41 4.16 3.07
C ARG A 154 6.56 3.30 3.59
N ALA A 155 6.37 1.98 3.55
CA ALA A 155 7.36 1.01 3.98
C ALA A 155 8.69 1.07 3.20
N ASP A 156 8.62 1.29 1.88
CA ASP A 156 9.80 1.32 1.00
C ASP A 156 10.79 2.44 1.37
N ASN A 157 10.25 3.65 1.58
CA ASN A 157 11.04 4.82 1.95
C ASN A 157 11.74 4.61 3.29
N LEU A 158 11.01 4.02 4.25
CA LEU A 158 11.56 3.73 5.56
C LEU A 158 12.63 2.63 5.53
N ARG A 159 12.46 1.58 4.69
CA ARG A 159 13.48 0.53 4.50
C ARG A 159 14.76 1.11 3.90
N ALA A 160 14.63 1.90 2.84
CA ALA A 160 15.77 2.56 2.20
C ALA A 160 16.51 3.45 3.21
N PHE A 161 15.74 4.21 4.00
CA PHE A 161 16.30 5.00 5.08
C PHE A 161 17.01 4.12 6.15
N MET A 162 16.37 3.07 6.69
CA MET A 162 16.93 2.21 7.74
C MET A 162 18.24 1.51 7.34
N ASN A 163 18.45 1.28 6.03
CA ASN A 163 19.71 0.77 5.50
C ASN A 163 20.87 1.77 5.61
N THR A 164 20.60 3.06 5.82
CA THR A 164 21.64 4.08 6.04
C THR A 164 22.16 4.13 7.48
N ILE A 165 21.43 3.53 8.44
CA ILE A 165 21.86 3.46 9.84
C ILE A 165 22.83 2.29 10.00
N ASN A 166 24.13 2.54 10.06
CA ASN A 166 25.12 1.50 10.42
C ASN A 166 25.09 1.18 11.92
#